data_AF-A0A975MW67-F1
#
_entry.id   AF-A0A975MW67-F1
#
_cell.length_a   1.000
_cell.length_b   1.000
_cell.length_c   1.000
_cell.angle_alpha   90.00
_cell.angle_beta   90.00
_cell.angle_gamma   90.00
#
_symmetry.space_group_name_H-M   'P 1'
#
loop_
_entity.id
_entity.type
_entity.pdbx_description
1 polymer ?
#
loop_
_entity_poly.entity_id
_entity_poly.type
_entity_poly.pdbx_seq_one_letter_code
_entity_poly.pdbx_strand_id
1 'polypeptide(L)'
;MVPVLAMAGALVVGTAPASAQPVPVRAEPSYQTWISDVEKVTGPANAYLDERLAKPGGKPALVFDIDNTTLETHYHFDLLTIPAIPPMLALAKRAKEHGASVFFVTGRPDILRDLTAGNLARVGYPVDGLYLRPTLSTEPLNVPKTRSRTEIEKNGYTIVANLGNSETDLIGGHAERTFKLPDYDGLLD
;
A
#
# COMPACT_ATOMS: atom_id res chain seq x y z
N MET A 1 -19.64 -83.39 -16.14
CA MET A 1 -19.05 -82.17 -16.72
C MET A 1 -19.93 -80.99 -16.36
N VAL A 2 -19.49 -80.16 -15.40
CA VAL A 2 -20.00 -78.80 -15.16
C VAL A 2 -18.76 -77.99 -14.77
N PRO A 3 -18.37 -76.91 -15.49
CA PRO A 3 -17.19 -76.15 -15.12
C PRO A 3 -17.53 -75.16 -14.00
N VAL A 4 -16.68 -75.12 -12.98
CA VAL A 4 -16.71 -74.13 -11.91
C VAL A 4 -16.10 -72.83 -12.45
N LEU A 5 -16.88 -71.76 -12.43
CA LEU A 5 -16.47 -70.41 -12.81
C LEU A 5 -15.69 -69.78 -11.65
N ALA A 6 -14.38 -69.59 -11.80
CA ALA A 6 -13.56 -68.85 -10.85
C ALA A 6 -13.69 -67.34 -11.11
N MET A 7 -14.37 -66.62 -10.21
CA MET A 7 -14.37 -65.16 -10.18
C MET A 7 -13.12 -64.69 -9.42
N ALA A 8 -12.17 -64.08 -10.12
CA ALA A 8 -11.05 -63.35 -9.52
C ALA A 8 -11.53 -61.95 -9.10
N GLY A 9 -11.65 -61.72 -7.79
CA GLY A 9 -11.89 -60.38 -7.25
C GLY A 9 -10.59 -59.57 -7.23
N ALA A 10 -10.52 -58.50 -8.01
CA ALA A 10 -9.45 -57.52 -7.91
C ALA A 10 -9.74 -56.59 -6.72
N LEU A 11 -8.88 -56.60 -5.69
CA LEU A 11 -8.88 -55.57 -4.66
C LEU A 11 -8.33 -54.27 -5.26
N VAL A 12 -9.19 -53.25 -5.38
CA VAL A 12 -8.76 -51.87 -5.58
C VAL A 12 -8.35 -51.34 -4.21
N VAL A 13 -7.04 -51.23 -3.97
CA VAL A 13 -6.50 -50.53 -2.79
C VAL A 13 -6.73 -49.04 -3.01
N GLY A 14 -7.73 -48.47 -2.35
CA GLY A 14 -7.96 -47.02 -2.37
C GLY A 14 -6.77 -46.29 -1.74
N THR A 15 -6.15 -45.38 -2.48
CA THR A 15 -5.17 -44.46 -1.92
C THR A 15 -5.88 -43.50 -0.98
N ALA A 16 -5.47 -43.48 0.29
CA ALA A 16 -5.96 -42.47 1.23
C ALA A 16 -5.63 -41.07 0.69
N PRO A 17 -6.54 -40.08 0.77
CA PRO A 17 -6.21 -38.72 0.39
C PRO A 17 -5.06 -38.23 1.28
N ALA A 18 -4.01 -37.69 0.67
CA ALA A 18 -2.92 -37.06 1.39
C ALA A 18 -3.51 -35.98 2.29
N SER A 19 -3.25 -36.07 3.59
CA SER A 19 -3.58 -35.00 4.53
C SER A 19 -2.90 -33.72 4.06
N ALA A 20 -3.68 -32.71 3.67
CA ALA A 20 -3.14 -31.39 3.36
C ALA A 20 -2.35 -30.91 4.58
N GLN A 21 -1.06 -30.66 4.41
CA GLN A 21 -0.27 -30.02 5.46
C GLN A 21 -0.89 -28.63 5.70
N PRO A 22 -1.07 -28.21 6.96
CA PRO A 22 -1.53 -26.85 7.24
C PRO A 22 -0.58 -25.88 6.56
N VAL A 23 -1.13 -25.00 5.71
CA VAL A 23 -0.36 -23.90 5.14
C VAL A 23 0.18 -23.10 6.33
N PRO A 24 1.51 -22.90 6.44
CA PRO A 24 2.05 -22.15 7.56
C PRO A 24 1.44 -20.76 7.55
N VAL A 25 0.67 -20.43 8.59
CA VAL A 25 0.19 -19.07 8.82
C VAL A 25 1.42 -18.23 9.12
N ARG A 26 1.76 -17.31 8.23
CA ARG A 26 2.89 -16.40 8.43
C ARG A 26 2.58 -15.56 9.67
N ALA A 27 3.49 -15.57 10.64
CA ALA A 27 3.34 -14.75 11.82
C ALA A 27 3.39 -13.27 11.44
N GLU A 28 2.45 -12.50 11.99
CA GLU A 28 2.42 -11.05 11.87
C GLU A 28 3.76 -10.45 12.35
N PRO A 29 4.34 -9.48 11.60
CA PRO A 29 5.60 -8.88 12.00
C PRO A 29 5.41 -7.98 13.21
N SER A 30 6.39 -8.01 14.12
CA SER A 30 6.43 -7.01 15.21
C SER A 30 6.54 -5.60 14.63
N TYR A 31 6.06 -4.60 15.38
CA TYR A 31 6.22 -3.19 15.02
C TYR A 31 7.69 -2.83 14.72
N GLN A 32 8.64 -3.31 15.54
CA GLN A 32 10.07 -3.07 15.34
C GLN A 32 10.59 -3.67 14.03
N THR A 33 10.10 -4.86 13.65
CA THR A 33 10.43 -5.48 12.37
C THR A 33 9.87 -4.64 11.21
N TRP A 34 8.60 -4.27 11.30
CA TRP A 34 7.93 -3.47 10.28
C TRP A 34 8.57 -2.12 10.06
N ILE A 35 8.85 -1.36 11.13
CA ILE A 35 9.45 -0.04 10.98
C ILE A 35 10.87 -0.12 10.41
N SER A 36 11.65 -1.14 10.77
CA SER A 36 12.98 -1.37 10.18
C SER A 36 12.90 -1.70 8.68
N ASP A 37 11.87 -2.44 8.26
CA ASP A 37 11.65 -2.73 6.84
C ASP A 37 11.17 -1.51 6.07
N VAL A 38 10.34 -0.64 6.66
CA VAL A 38 9.97 0.66 6.08
C VAL A 38 11.21 1.55 5.90
N GLU A 39 12.11 1.60 6.87
CA GLU A 39 13.35 2.39 6.80
C GLU A 39 14.23 1.98 5.61
N LYS A 40 14.30 0.68 5.29
CA LYS A 40 15.02 0.16 4.12
C LYS A 40 14.47 0.67 2.79
N VAL A 41 13.19 1.04 2.73
CA VAL A 41 12.56 1.63 1.53
C VAL A 41 12.77 3.15 1.50
N THR A 42 12.64 3.82 2.65
CA THR A 42 12.76 5.29 2.72
C THR A 42 14.18 5.80 2.47
N GLY A 43 15.22 5.03 2.80
CA GLY A 43 16.61 5.39 2.48
C GLY A 43 16.83 5.65 0.98
N PRO A 44 16.61 4.65 0.10
CA PRO A 44 16.65 4.82 -1.35
C PRO A 44 15.69 5.89 -1.89
N ALA A 45 14.50 6.03 -1.28
CA ALA A 45 13.53 7.06 -1.69
C ALA A 45 14.04 8.47 -1.43
N ASN A 46 14.64 8.72 -0.26
CA ASN A 46 15.27 10.00 0.05
C ASN A 46 16.40 10.34 -0.91
N ALA A 47 17.30 9.38 -1.20
CA ALA A 47 18.40 9.61 -2.13
C ALA A 47 17.92 9.97 -3.54
N TYR A 48 16.88 9.28 -4.03
CA TYR A 48 16.26 9.59 -5.32
C TYR A 48 15.61 10.98 -5.34
N LEU A 49 14.83 11.29 -4.30
CA LEU A 49 14.11 12.58 -4.21
C LEU A 49 15.08 13.76 -4.11
N ASP A 50 16.21 13.60 -3.43
CA ASP A 50 17.24 14.65 -3.36
C ASP A 50 17.79 15.01 -4.72
N GLU A 51 18.19 13.99 -5.48
CA GLU A 51 18.71 14.18 -6.81
C GLU A 51 17.62 14.75 -7.73
N ARG A 52 16.39 14.24 -7.61
CA ARG A 52 15.30 14.61 -8.50
C ARG A 52 14.76 16.02 -8.23
N LEU A 53 14.67 16.44 -6.97
CA LEU A 53 14.14 17.75 -6.59
C LEU A 53 15.20 18.87 -6.65
N ALA A 54 16.50 18.54 -6.67
CA ALA A 54 17.55 19.50 -6.98
C ALA A 54 17.53 19.98 -8.44
N LYS A 55 16.90 19.21 -9.34
CA LYS A 55 16.76 19.57 -10.76
C LYS A 55 15.60 20.56 -10.93
N PRO A 56 15.81 21.74 -11.52
CA PRO A 56 14.75 22.72 -11.71
C PRO A 56 13.74 22.25 -12.77
N GLY A 57 12.48 22.66 -12.60
CA GLY A 57 11.44 22.52 -13.61
C GLY A 57 10.23 21.71 -13.17
N GLY A 58 9.08 22.03 -13.79
CA GLY A 58 7.79 21.41 -13.51
C GLY A 58 7.21 21.78 -12.14
N LYS A 59 6.12 21.09 -11.77
CA LYS A 59 5.52 21.14 -10.44
C LYS A 59 5.67 19.73 -9.82
N PRO A 60 6.79 19.42 -9.16
CA PRO A 60 7.00 18.07 -8.65
C PRO A 60 5.96 17.72 -7.59
N ALA A 61 5.52 16.47 -7.59
CA ALA A 61 4.53 15.95 -6.66
C ALA A 61 4.92 14.58 -6.12
N LEU A 62 4.66 14.37 -4.84
CA LEU A 62 4.66 13.06 -4.19
C LEU A 62 3.23 12.62 -4.00
N VAL A 63 2.97 11.35 -4.25
CA VAL A 63 1.70 10.69 -3.94
C VAL A 63 1.97 9.63 -2.89
N PHE A 64 1.19 9.66 -1.82
CA PHE A 64 1.21 8.67 -0.75
C PHE A 64 -0.14 7.96 -0.63
N ASP A 65 -0.12 6.66 -0.40
CA ASP A 65 -1.23 6.00 0.29
C ASP A 65 -1.25 6.37 1.80
N ILE A 66 -2.32 6.00 2.52
CA ILE A 66 -2.51 6.32 3.92
C ILE A 66 -2.26 5.12 4.84
N ASP A 67 -3.06 4.08 4.71
CA ASP A 67 -3.14 3.02 5.71
C ASP A 67 -1.89 2.13 5.59
N ASN A 68 -1.09 2.03 6.67
CA ASN A 68 0.21 1.36 6.69
C ASN A 68 1.27 1.93 5.73
N THR A 69 1.00 3.10 5.14
CA THR A 69 1.95 3.85 4.30
C THR A 69 2.37 5.18 4.90
N THR A 70 1.43 5.94 5.45
CA THR A 70 1.73 7.18 6.18
C THR A 70 1.18 7.19 7.59
N LEU A 71 0.12 6.44 7.88
CA LEU A 71 -0.41 6.24 9.22
C LEU A 71 -0.24 4.78 9.66
N GLU A 72 0.07 4.57 10.93
CA GLU A 72 0.35 3.26 11.54
C GLU A 72 -0.93 2.48 11.89
N THR A 73 -1.86 2.41 10.94
CA THR A 73 -3.24 1.92 11.13
C THR A 73 -3.35 0.49 11.63
N HIS A 74 -2.40 -0.37 11.28
CA HIS A 74 -2.37 -1.76 11.75
C HIS A 74 -1.82 -1.90 13.17
N TYR A 75 -0.87 -1.05 13.56
CA TYR A 75 -0.19 -1.15 14.85
C TYR A 75 -0.80 -0.23 15.93
N HIS A 76 -1.68 0.69 15.54
CA HIS A 76 -2.30 1.67 16.43
C HIS A 76 -3.79 1.85 16.10
N PHE A 77 -4.64 1.56 17.10
CA PHE A 77 -6.10 1.56 16.97
C PHE A 77 -6.77 2.76 17.68
N ASP A 78 -6.06 3.89 17.79
CA ASP A 78 -6.62 5.09 18.42
C ASP A 78 -7.78 5.65 17.58
N LEU A 79 -8.90 6.00 18.24
CA LEU A 79 -10.12 6.46 17.59
C LEU A 79 -10.03 7.88 17.04
N LEU A 80 -9.05 8.67 17.47
CA LEU A 80 -8.95 10.11 17.17
C LEU A 80 -7.68 10.48 16.40
N THR A 81 -6.55 9.86 16.73
CA THR A 81 -5.26 10.14 16.06
C THR A 81 -4.40 8.90 15.96
N ILE A 82 -4.32 8.34 14.77
CA ILE A 82 -3.34 7.29 14.44
C ILE A 82 -1.98 7.98 14.21
N PRO A 83 -0.88 7.49 14.82
CA PRO A 83 0.45 8.05 14.61
C PRO A 83 0.87 8.03 13.14
N ALA A 84 1.71 9.00 12.76
CA ALA A 84 2.41 8.95 11.48
C ALA A 84 3.56 7.95 11.54
N ILE A 85 3.83 7.28 10.42
CA ILE A 85 5.06 6.52 10.23
C ILE A 85 6.23 7.51 10.17
N PRO A 86 7.14 7.56 11.17
CA PRO A 86 8.12 8.63 11.29
C PRO A 86 9.00 8.86 10.06
N PRO A 87 9.61 7.84 9.42
CA PRO A 87 10.44 8.07 8.25
C PRO A 87 9.66 8.58 7.03
N MET A 88 8.36 8.24 6.92
CA MET A 88 7.49 8.71 5.85
C MET A 88 7.06 10.17 6.06
N LEU A 89 6.78 10.57 7.30
CA LEU A 89 6.54 11.96 7.66
C LEU A 89 7.76 12.84 7.38
N ALA A 90 8.95 12.37 7.74
CA ALA A 90 10.20 13.08 7.46
C ALA A 90 10.42 13.27 5.95
N LEU A 91 10.20 12.22 5.16
CA LEU A 91 10.30 12.27 3.69
C LEU A 91 9.31 13.28 3.09
N ALA A 92 8.05 13.28 3.53
CA ALA A 92 7.03 14.21 3.05
C ALA A 92 7.38 15.68 3.37
N LYS A 93 7.79 15.97 4.61
CA LYS A 93 8.22 17.32 5.02
C LYS A 93 9.42 17.80 4.21
N ARG A 94 10.42 16.94 4.06
CA ARG A 94 11.61 17.25 3.29
C ARG A 94 11.30 17.52 1.83
N ALA A 95 10.47 16.70 1.18
CA ALA A 95 10.06 16.94 -0.20
C ALA A 95 9.31 18.27 -0.34
N LYS A 96 8.44 18.60 0.63
CA LYS A 96 7.74 19.89 0.68
C LYS A 96 8.69 21.08 0.79
N GLU A 97 9.69 20.98 1.65
CA GLU A 97 10.75 21.99 1.80
C GLU A 97 11.53 22.22 0.50
N HIS A 98 11.66 21.19 -0.33
CA HIS A 98 12.31 21.25 -1.65
C HIS A 98 11.33 21.56 -2.80
N GLY A 99 10.14 22.10 -2.48
CA GLY A 99 9.20 22.63 -3.45
C GLY A 99 8.25 21.60 -4.09
N ALA A 100 8.26 20.35 -3.62
CA ALA A 100 7.27 19.36 -4.07
C ALA A 100 5.91 19.58 -3.40
N SER A 101 4.84 19.26 -4.13
CA SER A 101 3.50 19.14 -3.57
C SER A 101 3.28 17.72 -3.04
N VAL A 102 2.51 17.58 -1.97
CA VAL A 102 2.30 16.32 -1.26
C VAL A 102 0.81 15.97 -1.29
N PHE A 103 0.50 14.91 -2.03
CA PHE A 103 -0.85 14.40 -2.22
C PHE A 103 -1.05 13.05 -1.54
N PHE A 104 -2.26 12.82 -1.05
CA PHE A 104 -2.68 11.56 -0.46
C PHE A 104 -3.79 10.94 -1.31
N VAL A 105 -3.63 9.69 -1.69
CA VAL A 105 -4.57 8.92 -2.51
C VAL A 105 -4.87 7.61 -1.78
N THR A 106 -6.06 7.49 -1.20
CA THR A 106 -6.38 6.43 -0.24
C THR A 106 -7.61 5.60 -0.67
N GLY A 107 -7.64 4.35 -0.21
CA GLY A 107 -8.82 3.49 -0.31
C GLY A 107 -9.93 3.85 0.68
N ARG A 108 -9.67 4.72 1.67
CA ARG A 108 -10.67 5.18 2.64
C ARG A 108 -11.87 5.81 1.92
N PRO A 109 -13.11 5.53 2.36
CA PRO A 109 -14.29 6.13 1.78
C PRO A 109 -14.36 7.63 2.08
N ASP A 110 -14.86 8.42 1.13
CA ASP A 110 -14.93 9.89 1.20
C ASP A 110 -15.81 10.43 2.32
N ILE A 111 -16.72 9.63 2.88
CA ILE A 111 -17.43 9.95 4.13
C ILE A 111 -16.48 10.15 5.32
N LEU A 112 -15.26 9.61 5.26
CA LEU A 112 -14.22 9.77 6.29
C LEU A 112 -13.24 10.92 5.98
N ARG A 113 -13.56 11.80 5.02
CA ARG A 113 -12.67 12.89 4.58
C ARG A 113 -12.17 13.74 5.74
N ASP A 114 -13.08 14.26 6.57
CA ASP A 114 -12.71 15.21 7.62
C ASP A 114 -11.92 14.54 8.74
N LEU A 115 -12.25 13.29 9.08
CA LEU A 115 -11.48 12.49 10.04
C LEU A 115 -10.06 12.22 9.52
N THR A 116 -9.94 11.85 8.25
CA THR A 116 -8.64 11.56 7.61
C THR A 116 -7.78 12.82 7.50
N ALA A 117 -8.35 13.93 7.01
CA ALA A 117 -7.66 15.21 6.93
C ALA A 117 -7.24 15.71 8.32
N GLY A 118 -8.12 15.58 9.32
CA GLY A 118 -7.84 15.93 10.70
C GLY A 118 -6.69 15.12 11.30
N ASN A 119 -6.63 13.81 11.04
CA ASN A 119 -5.52 12.97 11.49
C ASN A 119 -4.19 13.39 10.84
N LEU A 120 -4.16 13.53 9.51
CA LEU A 120 -2.94 13.94 8.78
C LEU A 120 -2.42 15.30 9.28
N ALA A 121 -3.31 16.25 9.53
CA ALA A 121 -2.96 17.55 10.09
C ALA A 121 -2.42 17.44 11.52
N ARG A 122 -3.04 16.65 12.40
CA ARG A 122 -2.60 16.47 13.80
C ARG A 122 -1.21 15.87 13.91
N VAL A 123 -0.88 14.92 13.03
CA VAL A 123 0.46 14.30 13.00
C VAL A 123 1.48 15.13 12.18
N GLY A 124 1.03 16.21 11.56
CA GLY A 124 1.90 17.24 10.97
C GLY A 124 2.33 16.98 9.51
N TYR A 125 1.55 16.23 8.74
CA TYR A 125 1.80 16.11 7.30
C TYR A 125 1.49 17.43 6.57
N PRO A 126 2.35 17.86 5.62
CA PRO A 126 2.00 18.92 4.68
C PRO A 126 1.03 18.35 3.63
N VAL A 127 -0.25 18.71 3.67
CA VAL A 127 -1.26 18.16 2.76
C VAL A 127 -1.62 19.20 1.69
N ASP A 128 -1.28 18.95 0.43
CA ASP A 128 -1.69 19.77 -0.72
C ASP A 128 -2.95 19.24 -1.42
N GLY A 129 -3.26 17.95 -1.23
CA GLY A 129 -4.52 17.38 -1.68
C GLY A 129 -4.78 15.98 -1.13
N LEU A 130 -6.07 15.65 -1.02
CA LEU A 130 -6.54 14.40 -0.45
C LEU A 130 -7.64 13.80 -1.34
N TYR A 131 -7.35 12.66 -1.93
CA TYR A 131 -8.24 11.90 -2.81
C TYR A 131 -8.68 10.62 -2.08
N LEU A 132 -9.98 10.53 -1.81
CA LEU A 132 -10.60 9.37 -1.17
C LEU A 132 -11.43 8.60 -2.19
N ARG A 133 -11.71 7.34 -1.86
CA ARG A 133 -12.64 6.51 -2.64
C ARG A 133 -14.07 7.00 -2.46
N PRO A 134 -14.90 7.09 -3.52
CA PRO A 134 -16.32 7.35 -3.37
C PRO A 134 -16.98 6.28 -2.49
N THR A 135 -17.72 6.69 -1.45
CA THR A 135 -18.27 5.79 -0.42
C THR A 135 -19.07 4.61 -0.98
N LEU A 136 -19.78 4.80 -2.09
CA LEU A 136 -20.63 3.77 -2.70
C LEU A 136 -19.99 3.07 -3.92
N SER A 137 -18.71 3.32 -4.23
CA SER A 137 -18.05 2.69 -5.37
C SER A 137 -17.79 1.22 -5.11
N THR A 138 -18.13 0.36 -6.08
CA THR A 138 -17.79 -1.07 -6.10
C THR A 138 -16.58 -1.38 -6.97
N GLU A 139 -15.88 -0.36 -7.48
CA GLU A 139 -14.71 -0.55 -8.33
C GLU A 139 -13.53 -1.16 -7.53
N PRO A 140 -12.68 -1.97 -8.17
CA PRO A 140 -11.38 -2.37 -7.60
C PRO A 140 -10.55 -1.15 -7.22
N LEU A 141 -9.86 -1.17 -6.07
CA LEU A 141 -9.19 0.01 -5.49
C LEU A 141 -8.17 0.68 -6.41
N ASN A 142 -7.48 -0.07 -7.26
CA ASN A 142 -6.50 0.48 -8.20
C ASN A 142 -7.14 1.44 -9.23
N VAL A 143 -8.44 1.28 -9.54
CA VAL A 143 -9.15 2.12 -10.52
C VAL A 143 -9.29 3.58 -10.03
N PRO A 144 -9.92 3.88 -8.88
CA PRO A 144 -10.00 5.24 -8.36
C PRO A 144 -8.62 5.81 -7.99
N LYS A 145 -7.65 4.98 -7.54
CA LYS A 145 -6.28 5.44 -7.26
C LYS A 145 -5.56 5.90 -8.53
N THR A 146 -5.64 5.13 -9.61
CA THR A 146 -5.09 5.50 -10.93
C THR A 146 -5.72 6.80 -11.42
N ARG A 147 -7.05 6.91 -11.36
CA ARG A 147 -7.78 8.11 -11.76
C ARG A 147 -7.35 9.35 -10.99
N SER A 148 -7.09 9.21 -9.70
CA SER A 148 -6.60 10.31 -8.85
C SER A 148 -5.21 10.79 -9.27
N ARG A 149 -4.29 9.87 -9.59
CA ARG A 149 -2.97 10.23 -10.13
C ARG A 149 -3.06 10.91 -11.50
N THR A 150 -3.92 10.40 -12.38
CA THR A 150 -4.19 11.07 -13.67
C THR A 150 -4.71 12.49 -13.48
N GLU A 151 -5.58 12.72 -12.49
CA GLU A 151 -6.10 14.06 -12.19
C GLU A 151 -5.02 15.00 -11.65
N ILE A 152 -4.11 14.49 -10.81
CA ILE A 152 -2.95 15.25 -10.33
C ILE A 152 -2.08 15.68 -11.53
N GLU A 153 -1.79 14.80 -12.48
CA GLU A 153 -1.02 15.14 -13.68
C GLU A 153 -1.74 16.18 -14.56
N LYS A 154 -3.06 16.03 -14.76
CA LYS A 154 -3.88 17.01 -15.50
C LYS A 154 -3.83 18.41 -14.88
N ASN A 155 -3.63 18.50 -13.56
CA ASN A 155 -3.42 19.75 -12.84
C ASN A 155 -1.98 20.31 -12.96
N GLY A 156 -1.20 19.77 -13.88
CA GLY A 156 0.14 20.23 -14.26
C GLY A 156 1.25 19.75 -13.35
N TYR A 157 0.99 18.78 -12.46
CA TYR A 157 1.99 18.19 -11.61
C TYR A 157 2.74 17.06 -12.32
N THR A 158 4.01 16.90 -11.98
CA THR A 158 4.80 15.71 -12.33
C THR A 158 4.94 14.87 -11.07
N ILE A 159 4.30 13.70 -11.04
CA ILE A 159 4.41 12.78 -9.91
C ILE A 159 5.80 12.14 -9.95
N VAL A 160 6.72 12.65 -9.15
CA VAL A 160 8.11 12.17 -9.12
C VAL A 160 8.22 10.88 -8.29
N ALA A 161 7.37 10.72 -7.27
CA ALA A 161 7.32 9.50 -6.49
C ALA A 161 5.88 9.15 -6.08
N ASN A 162 5.54 7.87 -6.19
CA ASN A 162 4.33 7.28 -5.64
C ASN A 162 4.70 6.20 -4.63
N LEU A 163 4.22 6.32 -3.40
CA LEU A 163 4.59 5.47 -2.27
C LEU A 163 3.34 4.81 -1.69
N GLY A 164 3.42 3.50 -1.47
CA GLY A 164 2.29 2.69 -1.01
C GLY A 164 2.73 1.32 -0.55
N ASN A 165 1.98 0.72 0.37
CA ASN A 165 2.23 -0.62 0.89
C ASN A 165 1.48 -1.69 0.09
N SER A 166 0.44 -1.38 -0.68
CA SER A 166 -0.29 -2.36 -1.50
C SER A 166 0.11 -2.30 -2.98
N GLU A 167 -0.06 -3.39 -3.72
CA GLU A 167 0.02 -3.36 -5.18
C GLU A 167 -0.96 -2.38 -5.81
N THR A 168 -2.14 -2.21 -5.19
CA THR A 168 -3.21 -1.33 -5.71
C THR A 168 -2.82 0.15 -5.69
N ASP A 169 -1.85 0.53 -4.86
CA ASP A 169 -1.32 1.88 -4.79
C ASP A 169 -0.48 2.23 -6.02
N LEU A 170 0.22 1.23 -6.55
CA LEU A 170 1.32 1.43 -7.50
C LEU A 170 0.95 1.03 -8.92
N ILE A 171 0.03 0.08 -9.10
CA ILE A 171 -0.46 -0.34 -10.41
C ILE A 171 -1.20 0.82 -11.10
N GLY A 172 -1.00 0.96 -12.40
CA GLY A 172 -1.65 1.98 -13.24
C GLY A 172 -0.72 3.12 -13.67
N GLY A 173 0.54 3.14 -13.23
CA GLY A 173 1.52 4.14 -13.65
C GLY A 173 1.28 5.53 -13.07
N HIS A 174 1.61 6.56 -13.84
CA HIS A 174 1.51 7.99 -13.44
C HIS A 174 2.49 8.39 -12.33
N ALA A 175 3.70 7.83 -12.33
CA ALA A 175 4.79 8.27 -11.48
C ALA A 175 6.13 7.98 -12.16
N GLU A 176 7.12 8.86 -12.00
CA GLU A 176 8.49 8.61 -12.46
C GLU A 176 9.12 7.42 -11.71
N ARG A 177 8.82 7.30 -10.40
CA ARG A 177 9.29 6.20 -9.57
C ARG A 177 8.22 5.76 -8.55
N THR A 178 8.18 4.47 -8.29
CA THR A 178 7.35 3.88 -7.24
C THR A 178 8.20 3.34 -6.10
N PHE A 179 7.68 3.40 -4.88
CA PHE A 179 8.30 2.81 -3.70
C PHE A 179 7.27 1.96 -2.95
N LYS A 180 7.46 0.64 -3.01
CA LYS A 180 6.61 -0.34 -2.33
C LYS A 180 7.07 -0.52 -0.90
N LEU A 181 6.21 -0.19 0.06
CA LEU A 181 6.42 -0.50 1.47
C LEU A 181 6.11 -1.98 1.76
N PRO A 182 6.64 -2.54 2.86
CA PRO A 182 6.33 -3.91 3.25
C PRO A 182 4.86 -4.07 3.64
N ASP A 183 4.19 -5.04 3.02
CA ASP A 183 2.83 -5.52 3.34
C ASP A 183 2.80 -6.97 3.82
N TYR A 184 3.94 -7.67 3.76
CA TYR A 184 4.09 -9.08 4.15
C TYR A 184 3.08 -10.01 3.49
N ASP A 185 3.01 -9.94 2.15
CA ASP A 185 2.10 -10.72 1.32
C ASP A 185 0.62 -10.36 1.56
N GLY A 186 0.35 -9.07 1.73
CA GLY A 186 -0.99 -8.51 1.95
C GLY A 186 -1.51 -8.60 3.40
N LEU A 187 -0.66 -8.96 4.36
CA LEU A 187 -1.04 -8.94 5.78
C LEU A 187 -1.28 -7.52 6.30
N LEU A 188 -0.64 -6.50 5.70
CA LEU A 188 -0.83 -5.09 6.05
C LEU A 188 -1.52 -4.29 4.94
N ASP A 189 -2.23 -4.93 4.01
CA ASP A 189 -2.93 -4.25 2.89
C ASP A 189 -4.18 -3.46 3.31
#